data_AF-A0A924FDE6-F1
#
_entry.id   AF-A0A924FDE6-F1
#
_cell.length_a   1.000
_cell.length_b   1.000
_cell.length_c   1.000
_cell.angle_alpha   90.00
_cell.angle_beta   90.00
_cell.angle_gamma   90.00
#
_symmetry.space_group_name_H-M   'P 1'
#
loop_
_entity.id
_entity.type
_entity.pdbx_description
1 polymer ?
#
loop_
_entity_poly.entity_id
_entity_poly.type
_entity_poly.pdbx_seq_one_letter_code
_entity_poly.pdbx_strand_id
1 'polypeptide(L)'
;MKSTSVYTVLLGLVLLGGSCKKSQDTVAPATCTNVDKLAEAYSNSLKAYVVSQTKANCDAFKKAGNDYITAASSCPGVTVASINDARESLKSIVCQ
;
A
#
# COMPACT_ATOMS: atom_id res chain seq x y z
N MET A 1 18.66 26.27 -27.56
CA MET A 1 18.92 25.39 -26.40
C MET A 1 18.26 24.05 -26.70
N LYS A 2 19.07 23.01 -26.97
CA LYS A 2 18.61 21.70 -27.42
C LYS A 2 18.92 20.72 -26.29
N SER A 3 17.91 20.41 -25.47
CA SER A 3 18.06 19.48 -24.36
C SER A 3 17.95 18.06 -24.88
N THR A 4 19.09 17.40 -25.00
CA THR A 4 19.22 15.95 -25.18
C THR A 4 19.82 15.40 -23.89
N SER A 5 19.04 14.61 -23.15
CA SER A 5 19.51 13.70 -22.10
C SER A 5 18.40 12.67 -21.90
N VAL A 6 18.44 11.53 -22.59
CA VAL A 6 19.23 10.32 -22.24
C VAL A 6 18.87 9.83 -20.84
N TYR A 7 17.72 9.15 -20.72
CA TYR A 7 17.51 8.04 -19.78
C TYR A 7 16.72 6.94 -20.48
N THR A 8 17.34 6.44 -21.55
CA THR A 8 17.08 5.14 -22.15
C THR A 8 17.63 4.08 -21.18
N VAL A 9 16.87 3.74 -20.13
CA VAL A 9 17.07 2.52 -19.33
C VAL A 9 15.71 1.85 -19.15
N LEU A 10 15.06 1.63 -20.29
CA LEU A 10 13.87 0.82 -20.47
C LEU A 10 14.22 -0.10 -21.64
N LEU A 11 14.04 -1.40 -21.46
CA LEU A 11 14.50 -2.53 -22.30
C LEU A 11 15.94 -2.97 -22.05
N GLY A 12 16.11 -4.07 -21.29
CA GLY A 12 17.36 -4.82 -21.34
C GLY A 12 17.63 -5.74 -20.17
N LEU A 13 16.69 -6.62 -19.80
CA LEU A 13 16.97 -7.78 -18.96
C LEU A 13 15.89 -8.85 -19.14
N VAL A 14 15.68 -9.23 -20.39
CA VAL A 14 14.96 -10.46 -20.77
C VAL A 14 15.87 -11.19 -21.75
N LEU A 15 16.09 -12.48 -21.46
CA LEU A 15 16.77 -13.49 -22.28
C LEU A 15 18.27 -13.64 -22.04
N LEU A 16 18.63 -14.53 -21.12
CA LEU A 16 19.63 -15.58 -21.38
C LEU A 16 19.35 -16.80 -20.47
N GLY A 17 18.80 -17.85 -21.09
CA GLY A 17 19.12 -19.25 -20.77
C GLY A 17 18.44 -19.90 -19.57
N GLY A 18 17.28 -20.53 -19.81
CA GLY A 18 16.70 -21.51 -18.89
C GLY A 18 15.31 -21.95 -19.32
N SER A 19 15.21 -23.10 -19.96
CA SER A 19 13.98 -23.70 -20.48
C SER A 19 12.93 -23.97 -19.38
N CYS A 20 12.06 -23.00 -19.07
CA CYS A 20 10.85 -23.24 -18.30
C CYS A 20 9.62 -23.22 -19.22
N LYS A 21 9.22 -24.43 -19.65
CA LYS A 21 7.98 -24.70 -20.36
C LYS A 21 6.84 -24.85 -19.34
N LYS A 22 6.23 -23.75 -18.90
CA LYS A 22 4.85 -23.74 -18.38
C LYS A 22 4.35 -22.30 -18.30
N SER A 23 3.13 -22.10 -18.80
CA SER A 23 2.36 -20.87 -18.89
C SER A 23 2.85 -19.76 -17.94
N GLN A 24 3.46 -18.73 -18.52
CA GLN A 24 3.58 -17.46 -17.82
C GLN A 24 2.17 -16.86 -17.81
N ASP A 25 1.41 -17.20 -16.77
CA ASP A 25 0.49 -16.23 -16.20
C ASP A 25 1.36 -15.01 -15.90
N THR A 26 1.37 -14.05 -16.82
CA THR A 26 1.94 -12.73 -16.59
C THR A 26 1.08 -12.13 -15.50
N VAL A 27 1.42 -12.44 -14.25
CA VAL A 27 0.81 -11.81 -13.08
C VAL A 27 1.13 -10.34 -13.27
N ALA A 28 0.10 -9.55 -13.58
CA ALA A 28 0.24 -8.11 -13.68
C ALA A 28 1.04 -7.62 -12.45
N PRO A 29 2.02 -6.72 -12.61
CA PRO A 29 2.79 -6.24 -11.47
C PRO A 29 1.78 -5.78 -10.42
N ALA A 30 1.87 -6.33 -9.21
CA ALA A 30 1.00 -5.97 -8.11
C ALA A 30 1.06 -4.45 -7.94
N THR A 31 0.01 -3.73 -8.33
CA THR A 31 0.01 -2.27 -8.33
C THR A 31 -0.43 -1.81 -6.95
N CYS A 32 0.52 -1.28 -6.16
CA CYS A 32 0.23 -0.45 -4.99
C CYS A 32 -0.45 0.86 -5.44
N THR A 33 -1.74 0.80 -5.76
CA THR A 33 -2.46 1.96 -6.27
C THR A 33 -3.07 2.71 -5.09
N ASN A 34 -2.90 4.04 -5.04
CA ASN A 34 -3.47 4.94 -4.04
C ASN A 34 -3.02 4.73 -2.58
N VAL A 35 -2.00 3.90 -2.33
CA VAL A 35 -1.51 3.63 -0.98
C VAL A 35 -0.96 4.89 -0.31
N ASP A 36 -0.21 5.73 -1.04
CA ASP A 36 0.35 6.98 -0.51
C ASP A 36 -0.74 7.96 -0.07
N LYS A 37 -1.79 8.12 -0.89
CA LYS A 37 -2.95 8.99 -0.56
C LYS A 37 -3.69 8.47 0.68
N LEU A 38 -3.84 7.15 0.80
CA LEU A 38 -4.49 6.54 1.95
C LEU A 38 -3.61 6.56 3.20
N ALA A 39 -2.29 6.50 3.05
CA ALA A 39 -1.33 6.69 4.13
C ALA A 39 -1.40 8.13 4.67
N GLU A 40 -1.54 9.12 3.79
CA GLU A 40 -1.75 10.51 4.19
C GLU A 40 -3.09 10.69 4.92
N ALA A 41 -4.18 10.13 4.39
CA ALA A 41 -5.49 10.17 5.04
C ALA A 41 -5.47 9.50 6.42
N TYR A 42 -4.80 8.34 6.54
CA TYR A 42 -4.57 7.66 7.81
C TYR A 42 -3.79 8.54 8.79
N SER A 43 -2.68 9.14 8.35
CA SER A 43 -1.87 10.03 9.17
C SER A 43 -2.64 11.28 9.64
N ASN A 44 -3.47 11.86 8.77
CA ASN A 44 -4.27 13.04 9.12
C ASN A 44 -5.40 12.70 10.10
N SER A 45 -6.06 11.56 9.94
CA SER A 45 -7.07 11.08 10.91
C SER A 45 -6.46 10.73 12.27
N LEU A 46 -5.25 10.15 12.28
CA LEU A 46 -4.48 9.94 13.51
C LEU A 46 -4.19 11.27 14.22
N LYS A 47 -3.69 12.28 13.49
CA LYS A 47 -3.45 13.62 14.06
C LYS A 47 -4.73 14.21 14.66
N ALA A 48 -5.86 14.11 13.95
CA ALA A 48 -7.14 14.61 14.45
C ALA A 48 -7.59 13.89 15.73
N TYR A 49 -7.40 12.57 15.80
CA TYR A 49 -7.69 11.78 17.00
C TYR A 49 -6.78 12.14 18.18
N VAL A 50 -5.47 12.31 17.95
CA VAL A 50 -4.52 12.72 18.99
C VAL A 50 -4.83 14.13 19.52
N VAL A 51 -5.22 15.05 18.65
CA VAL A 51 -5.62 16.42 19.04
C VAL A 51 -6.95 16.42 19.81
N SER A 52 -7.90 15.58 19.40
CA SER A 52 -9.23 15.51 20.01
C SER A 52 -9.73 14.07 19.98
N GLN A 53 -9.65 13.40 21.13
CA GLN A 53 -10.01 11.99 21.29
C GLN A 53 -11.53 11.76 21.39
N THR A 54 -12.31 12.36 20.49
CA THR A 54 -13.74 12.08 20.40
C THR A 54 -13.97 10.76 19.68
N LYS A 55 -15.09 10.11 20.00
CA LYS A 55 -15.56 8.93 19.28
C LYS A 55 -15.56 9.12 17.76
N ALA A 56 -16.00 10.28 17.26
CA ALA A 56 -16.04 10.57 15.82
C ALA A 56 -14.64 10.57 15.18
N ASN A 57 -13.64 11.17 15.84
CA ASN A 57 -12.27 11.17 15.33
C ASN A 57 -11.63 9.79 15.42
N CYS A 58 -11.92 9.03 16.47
CA CYS A 58 -11.48 7.64 16.60
C CYS A 58 -12.09 6.75 15.50
N ASP A 59 -13.39 6.87 15.24
CA ASP A 59 -14.07 6.14 14.17
C ASP A 59 -13.49 6.50 12.80
N ALA A 60 -13.21 7.79 12.55
CA ALA A 60 -12.56 8.25 11.33
C ALA A 60 -11.13 7.68 11.18
N PHE A 61 -10.37 7.64 12.27
CA PHE A 61 -9.04 7.04 12.30
C PHE A 61 -9.06 5.53 12.00
N LYS A 62 -9.96 4.79 12.66
CA LYS A 62 -10.15 3.35 12.39
C LYS A 62 -10.64 3.09 10.96
N LYS A 63 -11.48 3.96 10.41
CA LYS A 63 -11.90 3.84 9.02
C LYS A 63 -10.71 4.05 8.06
N ALA A 64 -9.97 5.14 8.23
CA ALA A 64 -8.82 5.44 7.37
C ALA A 64 -7.72 4.37 7.46
N GLY A 65 -7.49 3.82 8.65
CA GLY A 65 -6.55 2.70 8.85
C GLY A 65 -7.00 1.44 8.10
N ASN A 66 -8.29 1.08 8.15
CA ASN A 66 -8.81 -0.05 7.39
C ASN A 66 -8.73 0.15 5.87
N ASP A 67 -9.01 1.37 5.39
CA ASP A 67 -8.91 1.71 3.97
C ASP A 67 -7.45 1.60 3.49
N TYR A 68 -6.49 2.10 4.28
CA TYR A 68 -5.06 1.98 4.02
C TYR A 68 -4.60 0.51 4.01
N ILE A 69 -4.93 -0.27 5.03
CA ILE A 69 -4.57 -1.70 5.11
C ILE A 69 -5.14 -2.47 3.92
N THR A 70 -6.37 -2.15 3.51
CA THR A 70 -7.01 -2.80 2.36
C THR A 70 -6.28 -2.47 1.05
N ALA A 71 -5.90 -1.21 0.83
CA ALA A 71 -5.10 -0.85 -0.34
C ALA A 71 -3.68 -1.44 -0.30
N ALA A 72 -3.08 -1.53 0.89
CA ALA A 72 -1.77 -2.17 1.07
C ALA A 72 -1.81 -3.69 0.83
N SER A 73 -2.98 -4.35 0.96
CA SER A 73 -3.09 -5.80 0.76
C SER A 73 -2.81 -6.26 -0.68
N SER A 74 -2.92 -5.36 -1.66
CA SER A 74 -2.58 -5.64 -3.05
C SER A 74 -1.13 -5.28 -3.40
N CYS A 75 -0.33 -4.84 -2.43
CA CYS A 75 1.07 -4.48 -2.65
C CYS A 75 1.99 -5.70 -2.69
N PRO A 76 2.99 -5.71 -3.59
CA PRO A 76 4.04 -6.72 -3.56
C PRO A 76 4.83 -6.61 -2.25
N GLY A 77 5.10 -7.76 -1.64
CA GLY A 77 5.84 -7.84 -0.37
C GLY A 77 4.98 -7.69 0.89
N VAL A 78 3.70 -7.36 0.77
CA VAL A 78 2.77 -7.37 1.91
C VAL A 78 2.19 -8.76 2.07
N THR A 79 2.33 -9.34 3.27
CA THR A 79 1.86 -10.69 3.56
C THR A 79 0.48 -10.67 4.20
N VAL A 80 -0.29 -11.75 4.02
CA VAL A 80 -1.59 -11.92 4.70
C VAL A 80 -1.44 -11.83 6.23
N ALA A 81 -0.34 -12.35 6.79
CA ALA A 81 -0.03 -12.22 8.21
C ALA A 81 0.08 -10.75 8.63
N SER A 82 0.88 -9.94 7.91
CA SER A 82 1.01 -8.50 8.22
C SER A 82 -0.31 -7.72 8.11
N ILE A 83 -1.20 -8.11 7.18
CA ILE A 83 -2.54 -7.52 7.05
C ILE A 83 -3.42 -7.87 8.25
N ASN A 84 -3.36 -9.12 8.71
CA ASN A 84 -4.13 -9.56 9.87
C ASN A 84 -3.64 -8.88 11.14
N ASP A 85 -2.33 -8.85 11.40
CA ASP A 85 -1.73 -8.18 12.56
C ASP A 85 -2.11 -6.69 12.60
N ALA A 86 -2.09 -6.01 11.44
CA ALA A 86 -2.49 -4.61 11.33
C ALA A 86 -3.98 -4.42 11.64
N ARG A 87 -4.86 -5.31 11.16
CA ARG A 87 -6.29 -5.25 11.46
C ARG A 87 -6.60 -5.53 12.92
N GLU A 88 -5.87 -6.45 13.55
CA GLU A 88 -6.01 -6.74 14.98
C GLU A 88 -5.58 -5.55 15.82
N SER A 89 -4.45 -4.93 15.48
CA SER A 89 -3.98 -3.68 16.11
C SER A 89 -5.01 -2.55 15.96
N LEU A 90 -5.69 -2.48 14.83
CA LEU A 90 -6.75 -1.48 14.62
C LEU A 90 -8.01 -1.78 15.44
N LYS A 91 -8.36 -3.06 15.61
CA LYS A 91 -9.53 -3.51 16.38
C LYS A 91 -9.34 -3.28 17.88
N SER A 92 -8.11 -3.42 18.40
CA SER A 92 -7.82 -3.21 19.83
C SER A 92 -7.98 -1.76 20.28
N ILE A 93 -8.07 -0.80 19.35
CA ILE A 93 -8.37 0.59 19.67
C ILE A 93 -9.84 0.73 20.07
N VAL A 94 -10.06 1.13 21.32
CA VAL A 94 -11.39 1.41 21.88
C VAL A 94 -11.72 2.89 21.67
N CYS A 95 -12.77 3.16 20.90
CA CYS A 95 -13.30 4.51 20.74
C CYS A 95 -14.29 4.79 21.87
N GLN A 96 -13.93 5.69 22.77
CA GLN A 96 -14.76 6.17 23.88
C GLN A 96 -15.43 7.50 23.53
#